data_AF-X1DM74-F1
#
_entry.id   AF-X1DM74-F1
#
_cell.length_a   1.000
_cell.length_b   1.000
_cell.length_c   1.000
_cell.angle_alpha   90.00
_cell.angle_beta   90.00
_cell.angle_gamma   90.00
#
_symmetry.space_group_name_H-M   'P 1'
#
loop_
_entity.id
_entity.type
_entity.pdbx_description
1 polymer ?
#
loop_
_entity_poly.entity_id
_entity_poly.type
_entity_poly.pdbx_seq_one_letter_code
_entity_poly.pdbx_strand_id
1 'polypeptide(L)' 'METLEHIPVSLDPGEIRRRLHMERSGDWSQVQTLVEAAQHLISARAVYKV' A
#
# COMPACT_ATOMS: atom_id res chain seq x y z
N MET A 1 -19.07 11.86 15.88
CA MET A 1 -17.91 11.32 15.13
C MET A 1 -18.45 10.65 13.89
N GLU A 2 -17.92 11.04 12.73
CA GLU A 2 -18.29 10.47 11.44
C GLU A 2 -17.22 9.45 11.03
N THR A 3 -17.64 8.26 10.57
CA THR A 3 -16.71 7.21 10.14
C THR A 3 -16.86 6.99 8.65
N LEU A 4 -15.76 7.12 7.91
CA LEU A 4 -15.68 6.72 6.51
C LEU A 4 -15.08 5.32 6.43
N GLU A 5 -15.86 4.38 5.93
CA GLU A 5 -15.45 2.99 5.73
C GLU A 5 -15.01 2.73 4.27
N HIS A 6 -14.25 1.65 4.07
CA HIS A 6 -13.85 1.17 2.74
C HIS A 6 -13.11 2.19 1.88
N ILE A 7 -12.21 2.97 2.50
CA ILE A 7 -11.40 3.95 1.76
C ILE A 7 -10.47 3.20 0.80
N PRO A 8 -10.51 3.49 -0.51
CA PRO A 8 -9.61 2.85 -1.46
C PRO A 8 -8.17 3.30 -1.17
N VAL A 9 -7.28 2.32 -1.00
CA VAL A 9 -5.84 2.53 -0.86
C VAL A 9 -5.18 1.98 -2.11
N SER A 10 -4.21 2.69 -2.66
CA SER A 10 -3.33 2.20 -3.72
C SER A 10 -1.91 2.16 -3.19
N LEU A 11 -1.26 1.01 -3.27
CA LEU A 11 0.15 0.88 -2.92
C LEU A 11 1.02 1.35 -4.09
N ASP A 12 1.93 2.29 -3.82
CA ASP A 12 2.91 2.76 -4.80
C ASP A 12 4.16 1.84 -4.79
N PRO A 13 4.43 1.09 -5.87
CA PRO A 13 5.59 0.20 -5.94
C PRO A 13 6.93 0.94 -5.79
N GLY A 14 7.04 2.18 -6.26
CA GLY A 14 8.24 2.99 -6.12
C GLY A 14 8.52 3.37 -4.67
N GLU A 15 7.48 3.77 -3.94
CA GLU A 15 7.60 4.08 -2.51
C GLU A 15 7.89 2.83 -1.68
N ILE A 16 7.22 1.70 -1.99
CA ILE A 16 7.49 0.42 -1.33
C ILE A 16 8.93 -0.02 -1.56
N ARG A 17 9.41 0.04 -2.81
CA ARG A 17 10.81 -0.26 -3.15
C ARG A 17 11.79 0.57 -2.33
N ARG A 18 11.54 1.88 -2.23
CA ARG A 18 12.38 2.80 -1.45
C ARG A 18 12.40 2.44 0.04
N ARG A 19 11.24 2.16 0.63
CA ARG A 19 11.12 1.81 2.05
C ARG A 19 11.73 0.46 2.39
N LEU A 20 11.75 -0.47 1.44
CA LEU A 20 12.36 -1.79 1.60
C LEU A 20 13.84 -1.83 1.20
N HIS A 21 14.42 -0.69 0.79
CA HIS A 21 15.81 -0.61 0.31
C HIS A 21 16.13 -1.59 -0.85
N MET A 22 15.13 -1.82 -1.71
CA MET A 22 15.17 -2.75 -2.84
C MET A 22 15.66 -2.07 -4.13
N GLU A 23 16.88 -1.54 -4.10
CA GLU A 23 17.41 -0.66 -5.17
C GLU A 23 17.99 -1.43 -6.37
N ARG A 24 18.05 -2.76 -6.32
CA ARG A 24 18.62 -3.55 -7.41
C ARG A 24 17.59 -3.74 -8.52
N SER A 25 18.06 -3.81 -9.77
CA SER A 25 17.21 -4.00 -10.95
C SER A 25 16.34 -5.27 -10.89
N GLY A 26 16.81 -6.33 -10.22
CA GLY A 26 16.06 -7.57 -10.03
C GLY A 26 14.90 -7.47 -9.02
N ASP A 27 14.96 -6.48 -8.12
CA ASP A 27 14.02 -6.38 -6.99
C ASP A 27 12.64 -5.85 -7.42
N TRP A 28 12.55 -5.20 -8.59
CA TRP A 28 11.30 -4.63 -9.10
C TRP A 28 10.20 -5.69 -9.23
N SER A 29 10.55 -6.87 -9.75
CA SER A 29 9.61 -7.99 -9.89
C SER A 29 9.06 -8.46 -8.54
N GLN A 30 9.91 -8.51 -7.52
CA GLN A 30 9.53 -8.92 -6.16
C GLN A 30 8.66 -7.86 -5.49
N VAL A 31 8.98 -6.58 -5.67
CA VAL A 31 8.16 -5.46 -5.19
C VAL A 31 6.78 -5.51 -5.83
N GLN A 32 6.69 -5.77 -7.14
CA GLN A 32 5.42 -5.87 -7.83
C GLN A 32 4.57 -7.02 -7.27
N THR A 33 5.14 -8.23 -7.14
CA THR A 33 4.45 -9.38 -6.54
C THR A 33 3.98 -9.08 -5.11
N LEU A 34 4.80 -8.40 -4.31
CA LEU A 34 4.45 -7.99 -2.96
C LEU A 34 3.26 -7.02 -2.95
N VAL A 35 3.28 -6.02 -3.83
CA VAL A 35 2.19 -5.03 -3.96
C VAL A 35 0.89 -5.72 -4.36
N GLU A 36 0.92 -6.57 -5.38
CA GLU A 36 -0.27 -7.31 -5.86
C GLU A 36 -0.87 -8.19 -4.75
N ALA A 37 -0.03 -8.89 -3.98
CA ALA A 37 -0.49 -9.70 -2.86
C ALA A 37 -1.04 -8.86 -1.69
N ALA A 38 -0.37 -7.76 -1.34
CA ALA A 38 -0.73 -6.94 -0.19
C ALA A 38 -1.94 -6.03 -0.45
N GLN A 39 -2.15 -5.58 -1.69
CA GLN A 39 -3.20 -4.64 -2.07
C GLN A 39 -4.61 -5.12 -1.67
N HIS A 40 -4.87 -6.42 -1.78
CA HIS A 40 -6.16 -7.03 -1.42
C HIS A 40 -6.33 -7.25 0.10
N LEU A 41 -5.26 -7.13 0.88
CA LEU A 41 -5.28 -7.31 2.33
C LEU A 41 -5.52 -6.00 3.10
N ILE A 42 -5.48 -4.86 2.41
CA ILE A 42 -5.61 -3.54 3.02
C ILE A 42 -7.08 -3.11 3.01
N SER A 43 -7.65 -2.94 4.20
CA SER A 43 -8.91 -2.24 4.41
C SER A 43 -8.65 -0.96 5.20
N ALA A 44 -9.01 0.20 4.66
CA ALA A 44 -8.84 1.49 5.35
C ALA A 44 -10.18 2.07 5.80
N ARG A 45 -10.14 2.73 6.96
CA ARG A 45 -11.24 3.55 7.50
C ARG A 45 -10.68 4.81 8.15
N ALA A 46 -11.46 5.88 8.18
CA ALA A 46 -11.11 7.13 8.85
C ALA A 46 -12.22 7.55 9.81
N VAL A 47 -11.84 8.14 10.95
CA VAL A 47 -12.77 8.64 11.97
C VAL A 47 -12.55 10.13 12.13
N TYR A 48 -13.60 10.90 11.86
CA TYR A 48 -13.60 12.36 11.96
C TYR A 48 -14.34 12.81 13.20
N LYS A 49 -13.73 13.76 13.92
CA LYS A 49 -14.39 14.49 14.99
C LYS A 49 -15.11 15.70 14.39
N VAL A 50 -16.39 15.50 14.10
CA VAL A 50 -17.38 16.58 13.90
C VAL A 50 -17.82 17.14 15.24
#